data_AF-A0A5J9W0Z5-F1
#
_entry.id   AF-A0A5J9W0Z5-F1
#
_cell.length_a   1.000
_cell.length_b   1.000
_cell.length_c   1.000
_cell.angle_alpha   90.00
_cell.angle_beta   90.00
_cell.angle_gamma   90.00
#
_symmetry.space_group_name_H-M   'P 1'
#
loop_
_entity.id
_entity.type
_entity.pdbx_description
1 polymer ?
#
loop_
_entity_poly.entity_id
_entity_poly.type
_entity_poly.pdbx_seq_one_letter_code
_entity_poly.pdbx_strand_id
1 'polypeptide(L)'
;MAYLVKAMFGAGYKLPATAAEFEAVAAALLRRRRVFDVKEMARRCPGADLLGGLDCVAAKLGVARAVGEAHQAGSDSLLTCHTFMKMKERYFDDDDKLTKVAGMLTGITTS
;
A
#
# COMPACT_ATOMS: atom_id res chain seq x y z
N MET A 1 0.73 0.09 -9.05
CA MET A 1 -0.68 -0.10 -9.47
C MET A 1 -0.85 -0.10 -10.99
N ALA A 2 -0.30 0.88 -11.73
CA ALA A 2 -0.48 0.95 -13.20
C ALA A 2 -0.15 -0.34 -13.97
N TYR A 3 0.92 -1.04 -13.59
CA TYR A 3 1.25 -2.35 -14.16
C TYR A 3 0.15 -3.41 -13.94
N LEU A 4 -0.48 -3.44 -12.75
CA LEU A 4 -1.58 -4.37 -12.47
C LEU A 4 -2.81 -4.05 -13.33
N VAL A 5 -3.17 -2.76 -13.45
CA VAL A 5 -4.27 -2.30 -14.31
C VAL A 5 -4.01 -2.75 -15.76
N LYS A 6 -2.82 -2.46 -16.30
CA LYS A 6 -2.44 -2.86 -17.65
C LYS A 6 -2.47 -4.39 -17.85
N ALA A 7 -1.99 -5.16 -16.88
CA ALA A 7 -2.02 -6.62 -16.94
C ALA A 7 -3.44 -7.19 -16.92
N MET A 8 -4.33 -6.63 -16.09
CA MET A 8 -5.72 -7.07 -16.00
C MET A 8 -6.53 -6.80 -17.28
N PHE A 9 -6.30 -5.66 -17.94
CA PHE A 9 -7.00 -5.29 -19.17
C PHE A 9 -6.30 -5.78 -20.45
N GLY A 10 -5.07 -6.29 -20.35
CA GLY A 10 -4.35 -6.94 -21.43
C GLY A 10 -3.55 -6.01 -22.37
N ALA A 11 -2.86 -6.65 -23.34
CA ALA A 11 -1.85 -6.01 -24.19
C ALA A 11 -2.39 -4.81 -25.01
N GLY A 12 -3.66 -4.83 -25.41
CA GLY A 12 -4.29 -3.76 -26.19
C GLY A 12 -4.78 -2.56 -25.38
N TYR A 13 -4.87 -2.66 -24.04
CA TYR A 13 -5.42 -1.60 -23.21
C TYR A 13 -4.47 -0.39 -23.11
N LYS A 14 -4.89 0.77 -23.58
CA LYS A 14 -4.13 2.00 -23.34
C LYS A 14 -4.46 2.50 -21.94
N LEU A 15 -3.44 2.67 -21.10
CA LEU A 15 -3.63 3.34 -19.81
C LEU A 15 -4.23 4.73 -20.06
N PRO A 16 -5.09 5.24 -19.16
CA PRO A 16 -5.66 6.56 -19.31
C PRO A 16 -4.59 7.65 -19.45
N ALA A 17 -4.91 8.70 -20.22
CA ALA A 17 -3.95 9.73 -20.60
C ALA A 17 -3.72 10.74 -19.47
N THR A 18 -4.67 10.85 -18.55
CA THR A 18 -4.59 11.77 -17.41
C THR A 18 -4.58 11.01 -16.08
N ALA A 19 -4.00 11.65 -15.05
CA ALA A 19 -4.01 11.12 -13.70
C ALA A 19 -5.46 10.90 -13.20
N ALA A 20 -6.35 11.88 -13.38
CA ALA A 20 -7.74 11.80 -12.93
C ALA A 20 -8.50 10.58 -13.52
N GLU A 21 -8.31 10.30 -14.82
CA GLU A 21 -8.91 9.12 -15.44
C GLU A 21 -8.29 7.82 -14.91
N PHE A 22 -6.97 7.80 -14.67
CA PHE A 22 -6.31 6.66 -14.06
C PHE A 22 -6.80 6.40 -12.62
N GLU A 23 -6.98 7.45 -11.83
CA GLU A 23 -7.54 7.40 -10.49
C GLU A 23 -8.95 6.81 -10.50
N ALA A 24 -9.81 7.26 -11.43
CA ALA A 24 -11.16 6.72 -11.59
C ALA A 24 -11.14 5.21 -11.93
N VAL A 25 -10.27 4.78 -12.85
CA VAL A 25 -10.12 3.36 -13.21
C VAL A 25 -9.60 2.54 -12.03
N ALA A 26 -8.55 3.02 -11.35
CA ALA A 26 -7.97 2.34 -10.19
C ALA A 26 -8.98 2.24 -9.05
N ALA A 27 -9.71 3.33 -8.75
CA ALA A 27 -10.75 3.35 -7.75
C ALA A 27 -11.87 2.36 -8.09
N ALA A 28 -12.33 2.32 -9.35
CA ALA A 28 -13.35 1.37 -9.79
C ALA A 28 -12.92 -0.10 -9.62
N LEU A 29 -11.67 -0.43 -9.95
CA LEU A 29 -11.10 -1.77 -9.78
C LEU A 29 -10.99 -2.20 -8.31
N LEU A 30 -10.66 -1.25 -7.43
CA LEU A 30 -10.39 -1.53 -6.02
C LEU A 30 -11.63 -1.31 -5.13
N ARG A 31 -12.73 -0.76 -5.65
CA ARG A 31 -13.95 -0.40 -4.90
C ARG A 31 -14.53 -1.53 -4.05
N ARG A 32 -14.36 -2.79 -4.48
CA ARG A 32 -14.85 -3.99 -3.77
C ARG A 32 -13.77 -4.71 -2.96
N ARG A 33 -12.57 -4.13 -2.83
CA ARG A 33 -11.42 -4.72 -2.15
C ARG A 33 -10.98 -3.79 -1.02
N ARG A 34 -10.65 -4.35 0.14
CA ARG A 34 -9.95 -3.60 1.18
C ARG A 34 -8.47 -3.56 0.83
N VAL A 35 -8.04 -2.42 0.31
CA VAL A 35 -6.64 -2.17 -0.07
C VAL A 35 -6.05 -1.19 0.91
N PHE A 36 -4.85 -1.51 1.40
CA PHE A 36 -4.12 -0.69 2.35
C PHE A 36 -2.73 -0.42 1.80
N ASP A 37 -2.34 0.84 1.81
CA ASP A 37 -0.99 1.25 1.49
C ASP A 37 -0.20 1.45 2.80
N VAL A 38 0.81 0.62 3.03
CA VAL A 38 1.65 0.67 4.24
C VAL A 38 2.27 2.05 4.43
N LYS A 39 2.59 2.77 3.35
CA LYS A 39 3.13 4.13 3.42
C LYS A 39 2.10 5.13 3.92
N GLU A 40 0.85 5.03 3.43
CA GLU A 40 -0.24 5.90 3.89
C GLU A 40 -0.66 5.58 5.32
N MET A 41 -0.62 4.31 5.72
CA MET A 41 -0.83 3.90 7.10
C MET A 41 0.28 4.44 8.01
N ALA A 42 1.55 4.29 7.63
CA ALA A 42 2.70 4.80 8.40
C ALA A 42 2.61 6.32 8.64
N ARG A 43 2.25 7.09 7.60
CA ARG A 43 2.05 8.55 7.70
C ARG A 43 0.96 8.94 8.70
N ARG A 44 -0.07 8.11 8.85
CA ARG A 44 -1.25 8.38 9.70
C ARG A 44 -1.19 7.66 11.05
N CYS A 45 -0.08 6.98 11.35
CA CYS A 45 0.10 6.36 12.66
C CYS A 45 0.17 7.45 13.75
N PRO A 46 -0.75 7.46 14.73
CA PRO A 46 -0.77 8.48 15.77
C PRO A 46 0.49 8.37 16.65
N GLY A 47 1.26 9.45 16.77
CA GLY A 47 2.37 9.55 17.72
C GLY A 47 3.59 8.68 17.42
N ALA A 48 3.70 8.12 16.21
CA ALA A 48 4.87 7.33 15.80
C ALA A 48 5.54 7.97 14.57
N ASP A 49 6.85 8.23 14.64
CA ASP A 49 7.63 8.61 13.47
C ASP A 49 7.97 7.36 12.63
N LEU A 50 7.02 6.94 11.79
CA LEU A 50 7.20 5.82 10.85
C LEU A 50 7.47 6.30 9.42
N LEU A 51 8.00 7.51 9.24
CA LEU A 51 8.35 7.99 7.90
C LEU A 51 9.63 7.31 7.40
N GLY A 52 9.62 6.90 6.12
CA GLY A 52 10.75 6.23 5.46
C GLY A 52 10.31 5.35 4.29
N GLY A 53 11.29 4.70 3.66
CA GLY A 53 11.05 3.58 2.73
C GLY A 53 10.65 2.30 3.46
N LEU A 54 10.24 1.27 2.71
CA LEU A 54 9.73 0.01 3.27
C LEU A 54 10.65 -0.60 4.34
N ASP A 55 11.95 -0.71 4.07
CA ASP A 55 12.90 -1.31 5.02
C ASP A 55 13.04 -0.48 6.31
N CYS A 56 12.98 0.85 6.22
CA CYS A 56 13.02 1.73 7.38
C CYS A 56 11.76 1.56 8.25
N VAL A 57 10.57 1.53 7.62
CA VAL A 57 9.31 1.30 8.33
C VAL A 57 9.28 -0.08 8.99
N ALA A 58 9.72 -1.11 8.28
CA ALA A 58 9.81 -2.48 8.81
C ALA A 58 10.76 -2.54 10.01
N ALA A 59 11.95 -1.94 9.92
CA ALA A 59 12.93 -1.90 11.01
C ALA A 59 12.37 -1.18 12.25
N LYS A 60 11.71 -0.03 12.07
CA LYS A 60 11.06 0.71 13.18
C LYS A 60 9.94 -0.08 13.85
N LEU A 61 9.32 -1.02 13.14
CA LEU A 61 8.30 -1.94 13.65
C LEU A 61 8.86 -3.28 14.18
N GLY A 62 10.18 -3.46 14.16
CA GLY A 62 10.84 -4.71 14.56
C GLY A 62 10.55 -5.88 13.62
N VAL A 63 10.21 -5.60 12.37
CA VAL A 63 9.95 -6.62 11.34
C VAL A 63 11.22 -6.82 10.51
N ALA A 64 11.76 -8.04 10.52
CA ALA A 64 12.90 -8.42 9.70
C ALA A 64 12.44 -9.02 8.36
N ARG A 65 13.28 -8.86 7.33
CA ARG A 65 13.12 -9.54 6.04
C ARG A 65 13.36 -11.03 6.25
N ALA A 66 12.31 -11.83 6.02
CA ALA A 66 12.35 -13.27 6.30
C ALA A 66 13.17 -14.06 5.28
N VAL A 67 13.11 -13.66 4.00
CA VAL A 67 13.75 -14.36 2.87
C VAL A 67 14.04 -13.39 1.73
N GLY A 68 15.09 -13.68 0.95
CA GLY A 68 15.48 -12.91 -0.23
C GLY A 68 16.09 -11.54 0.09
N GLU A 69 16.41 -10.80 -0.97
CA GLU A 69 17.08 -9.50 -0.88
C GLU A 69 16.14 -8.33 -1.11
N ALA A 70 16.53 -7.14 -0.64
CA ALA A 70 15.84 -5.90 -0.96
C ALA A 70 15.79 -5.65 -2.49
N HIS A 71 14.74 -4.95 -2.93
CA HIS A 71 14.48 -4.63 -4.34
C HIS A 71 14.06 -5.82 -5.21
N GLN A 72 13.79 -6.98 -4.61
CA GLN A 72 13.12 -8.10 -5.27
C GLN A 72 11.63 -8.09 -4.94
N ALA A 73 10.77 -8.03 -5.97
CA ALA A 73 9.32 -7.90 -5.78
C ALA A 73 8.71 -8.99 -4.89
N GLY A 74 9.22 -10.23 -4.95
CA GLY A 74 8.79 -11.32 -4.07
C GLY A 74 9.15 -11.07 -2.60
N SER A 75 10.41 -10.75 -2.32
CA SER A 75 10.89 -10.47 -0.97
C SER A 75 10.23 -9.21 -0.40
N ASP A 76 10.14 -8.14 -1.20
CA ASP A 76 9.52 -6.87 -0.80
C ASP A 76 8.01 -7.01 -0.55
N SER A 77 7.29 -7.83 -1.32
CA SER A 77 5.86 -8.07 -1.08
C SER A 77 5.61 -8.85 0.21
N LEU A 78 6.47 -9.81 0.55
CA LEU A 78 6.41 -10.50 1.84
C LEU A 78 6.73 -9.55 3.00
N LEU A 79 7.77 -8.73 2.88
CA LEU A 79 8.12 -7.72 3.87
C LEU A 79 6.99 -6.71 4.06
N THR A 80 6.37 -6.26 2.97
CA THR A 80 5.19 -5.39 3.00
C THR A 80 4.03 -6.03 3.76
N CYS A 81 3.75 -7.32 3.51
CA CYS A 81 2.70 -8.06 4.21
C CYS A 81 2.95 -8.13 5.72
N HIS A 82 4.15 -8.54 6.14
CA HIS A 82 4.49 -8.62 7.57
C HIS A 82 4.46 -7.23 8.24
N THR A 83 4.96 -6.21 7.55
CA THR A 83 4.93 -4.81 8.01
C THR A 83 3.49 -4.33 8.21
N PHE A 84 2.59 -4.61 7.26
CA PHE A 84 1.16 -4.32 7.39
C PHE A 84 0.54 -5.01 8.60
N MET A 85 0.79 -6.32 8.79
CA MET A 85 0.22 -7.07 9.91
C MET A 85 0.65 -6.48 11.26
N LYS A 86 1.94 -6.17 11.41
CA LYS A 86 2.45 -5.58 12.66
C LYS A 86 1.94 -4.16 12.89
N MET A 87 1.84 -3.35 11.84
CA MET A 87 1.30 -1.99 11.95
C MET A 87 -0.18 -2.00 12.31
N LYS A 88 -0.96 -2.91 11.70
CA LYS A 88 -2.38 -3.11 12.02
C LYS A 88 -2.55 -3.46 13.50
N GLU A 89 -1.82 -4.47 13.98
CA GLU A 89 -1.87 -4.91 15.38
C GLU A 89 -1.51 -3.79 16.38
N ARG A 90 -0.51 -2.95 16.05
CA ARG A 90 0.04 -1.96 17.00
C ARG A 90 -0.66 -0.60 16.98
N TYR A 91 -1.18 -0.16 15.84
CA TYR A 91 -1.70 1.21 15.66
C TYR A 91 -3.15 1.27 15.13
N PHE A 92 -3.65 0.18 14.54
CA PHE A 92 -5.00 0.09 13.96
C PHE A 92 -5.72 -1.14 14.54
N ASP A 93 -5.73 -1.21 15.87
CA ASP A 93 -6.31 -2.26 16.70
C ASP A 93 -7.85 -2.31 16.68
N ASP A 94 -8.48 -1.32 16.03
CA ASP A 94 -9.92 -1.23 15.85
C ASP A 94 -10.28 -0.89 14.39
N ASP A 95 -11.43 -1.42 13.96
CA ASP A 95 -11.89 -1.36 12.57
C ASP A 95 -12.22 0.08 12.13
N ASP A 96 -12.60 0.97 13.05
CA ASP A 96 -12.86 2.38 12.72
C ASP A 96 -11.57 3.11 12.34
N LYS A 97 -10.46 2.83 13.04
CA LYS A 97 -9.14 3.39 12.70
C LYS A 97 -8.67 2.85 11.35
N LEU A 98 -8.87 1.55 11.11
CA LEU A 98 -8.45 0.89 9.88
C LEU A 98 -9.26 1.39 8.67
N THR A 99 -10.56 1.64 8.85
CA THR A 99 -11.43 2.17 7.79
C THR A 99 -11.00 3.56 7.34
N LYS A 100 -10.49 4.40 8.25
CA LYS A 100 -9.96 5.74 7.90
C LYS A 100 -8.74 5.68 6.98
N VAL A 101 -8.03 4.56 6.92
CA VAL A 101 -6.85 4.35 6.06
C VAL A 101 -7.10 3.44 4.85
N ALA A 102 -8.30 2.85 4.75
CA ALA A 102 -8.67 1.98 3.65
C ALA A 102 -8.81 2.76 2.34
N GLY A 103 -8.24 2.22 1.25
CA GLY A 103 -8.39 2.79 -0.09
C GLY A 103 -7.57 4.07 -0.35
N MET A 104 -6.83 4.58 0.63
CA MET A 104 -5.85 5.65 0.41
C MET A 104 -4.54 5.05 -0.10
N LEU A 105 -4.17 5.40 -1.32
CA LEU A 105 -2.99 4.89 -2.01
C LEU A 105 -2.06 6.05 -2.35
N THR A 106 -0.78 5.94 -1.98
CA THR A 106 0.20 6.99 -2.29
C THR A 106 0.29 7.21 -3.80
N GLY A 107 0.12 8.47 -4.22
CA GLY A 107 0.25 8.86 -5.64
C GLY A 107 -0.90 8.44 -6.54
N ILE A 108 -2.02 7.97 -5.95
CA ILE A 108 -3.27 7.69 -6.68
C ILE A 108 -4.42 8.41 -5.98
N THR A 109 -4.59 8.24 -4.68
CA THR A 109 -5.67 8.93 -3.98
C THR A 109 -5.21 10.35 -3.65
N THR A 110 -5.73 11.34 -4.35
CA THR A 110 -5.61 12.75 -3.94
C THR A 110 -6.40 12.94 -2.64
N SER A 111 -5.69 13.26 -1.55
CA SER A 111 -6.29 13.60 -0.24
C SER A 111 -6.61 15.07 -0.16
#